data_AF-A0A388SUA1-F1
#
_entry.id   AF-A0A388SUA1-F1
#
_cell.length_a   1.000
_cell.length_b   1.000
_cell.length_c   1.000
_cell.angle_alpha   90.00
_cell.angle_beta   90.00
_cell.angle_gamma   90.00
#
_symmetry.space_group_name_H-M   'P 1'
#
loop_
_entity.id
_entity.type
_entity.pdbx_description
1 polymer ?
#
loop_
_entity_poly.entity_id
_entity_poly.type
_entity_poly.pdbx_seq_one_letter_code
_entity_poly.pdbx_strand_id
1 'polypeptide(L)'
;MRRAALLLICLTIGSAAGCATAPPQAPTVLTVRHVMTPCPHPPDMTADQLATMAGRVDGNAPFDGQGNVDALTARHQVIRTHVKLLEAALRCYDQQAQAGQADEGGADER
;
A
#
# COMPACT_ATOMS: atom_id res chain seq x y z
N MET A 1 -54.64 -14.60 -53.12
CA MET A 1 -54.21 -15.42 -51.97
C MET A 1 -52.68 -15.55 -51.79
N ARG A 2 -51.86 -15.53 -52.84
CA ARG A 2 -50.38 -15.58 -52.72
C ARG A 2 -49.69 -14.40 -52.02
N ARG A 3 -50.33 -13.22 -51.96
CA ARG A 3 -49.74 -12.01 -51.35
C ARG A 3 -49.84 -11.98 -49.81
N ALA A 4 -50.83 -12.65 -49.23
CA ALA A 4 -51.01 -12.71 -47.78
C ALA A 4 -50.00 -13.67 -47.11
N ALA A 5 -49.59 -14.74 -47.82
CA ALA A 5 -48.60 -15.69 -47.32
C ALA A 5 -47.19 -15.09 -47.20
N LEU A 6 -46.82 -14.16 -48.09
CA LEU A 6 -45.53 -13.46 -48.05
C LEU A 6 -45.40 -12.52 -46.85
N LEU A 7 -46.50 -11.89 -46.41
CA LEU A 7 -46.50 -11.02 -45.24
C LEU A 7 -46.35 -11.79 -43.93
N LEU A 8 -46.90 -13.02 -43.85
CA LEU A 8 -46.75 -13.88 -42.67
C LEU A 8 -45.33 -14.43 -42.51
N ILE A 9 -44.61 -14.69 -43.61
CA ILE A 9 -43.21 -15.15 -43.57
C ILE A 9 -42.25 -14.02 -43.12
N CYS A 10 -42.50 -12.78 -43.54
CA CYS A 10 -41.70 -11.64 -43.05
C CYS A 10 -41.95 -11.35 -41.55
N LEU A 11 -43.16 -11.63 -41.05
CA LEU A 11 -43.50 -11.41 -39.64
C LEU A 11 -42.85 -12.44 -38.70
N THR A 12 -42.63 -13.68 -39.16
CA THR A 12 -42.02 -14.73 -38.32
C THR A 12 -40.49 -14.71 -38.32
N ILE A 13 -39.86 -14.12 -39.35
CA ILE A 13 -38.40 -13.95 -39.42
C ILE A 13 -37.95 -12.71 -38.61
N GLY A 14 -38.80 -11.69 -38.50
CA GLY A 14 -38.50 -10.47 -37.73
C GLY A 14 -38.42 -10.67 -36.21
N SER A 15 -38.98 -11.77 -35.68
CA SER A 15 -39.00 -12.05 -34.23
C SER A 15 -37.82 -12.90 -33.75
N ALA A 16 -36.90 -13.28 -34.65
CA ALA A 16 -35.66 -13.98 -34.31
C ALA A 16 -34.45 -13.05 -34.20
N ALA A 17 -34.66 -11.73 -34.22
CA ALA A 17 -33.67 -10.78 -33.75
C ALA A 17 -33.67 -10.83 -32.21
N GLY A 18 -32.88 -11.75 -31.68
CA GLY A 18 -32.63 -11.88 -30.25
C GLY A 18 -32.33 -10.51 -29.64
N CYS A 19 -32.73 -10.34 -28.37
CA CYS A 19 -32.19 -9.30 -27.52
C CYS A 19 -30.67 -9.27 -27.76
N ALA A 20 -30.20 -8.27 -28.51
CA ALA A 20 -28.80 -7.91 -28.52
C ALA A 20 -28.57 -7.33 -27.13
N THR A 21 -28.26 -8.21 -26.20
CA THR A 21 -27.75 -7.88 -24.88
C THR A 21 -26.66 -6.85 -25.13
N ALA A 22 -26.89 -5.61 -24.72
CA ALA A 22 -25.86 -4.59 -24.79
C ALA A 22 -24.60 -5.20 -24.15
N PRO A 23 -23.43 -5.12 -24.80
CA PRO A 23 -22.22 -5.66 -24.22
C PRO A 23 -22.09 -5.06 -22.81
N PRO A 24 -21.85 -5.89 -21.77
CA PRO A 24 -21.69 -5.37 -20.42
C PRO A 24 -20.62 -4.29 -20.47
N GLN A 25 -20.94 -3.11 -19.94
CA GLN A 25 -19.98 -2.01 -19.88
C GLN A 25 -18.72 -2.56 -19.22
N ALA A 26 -17.61 -2.58 -19.96
CA ALA A 26 -16.34 -3.04 -19.41
C ALA A 26 -16.05 -2.17 -18.17
N PRO A 27 -15.67 -2.78 -17.03
CA PRO A 27 -15.34 -1.99 -15.84
C PRO A 27 -14.27 -0.98 -16.23
N THR A 28 -14.55 0.30 -15.96
CA THR A 28 -13.58 1.35 -16.18
C THR A 28 -12.46 1.14 -15.17
N VAL A 29 -11.35 0.55 -15.62
CA VAL A 29 -10.17 0.40 -14.77
C VAL A 29 -9.53 1.77 -14.67
N LEU A 30 -9.85 2.49 -13.60
CA LEU A 30 -9.07 3.64 -13.16
C LEU A 30 -7.69 3.13 -12.78
N THR A 31 -6.75 3.25 -13.71
CA THR A 31 -5.34 3.06 -13.40
C THR A 31 -4.88 4.30 -12.65
N VAL A 32 -4.97 4.25 -11.31
CA VAL A 32 -4.39 5.29 -10.46
C VAL A 32 -2.88 5.23 -10.70
N ARG A 33 -2.38 6.15 -11.51
CA ARG A 33 -0.96 6.27 -11.88
C ARG A 33 -0.17 6.98 -10.77
N HIS A 34 -0.45 6.66 -9.51
CA HIS A 34 0.46 6.99 -8.43
C HIS A 34 1.27 5.75 -8.12
N VAL A 35 2.41 5.67 -8.80
CA VAL A 35 3.50 4.80 -8.37
C VAL A 35 4.03 5.39 -7.06
N MET A 36 3.36 5.11 -5.94
CA MET A 36 3.89 5.41 -4.62
C MET A 36 5.21 4.67 -4.50
N THR A 37 6.31 5.42 -4.41
CA THR A 37 7.63 4.82 -4.17
C THR A 37 7.55 4.11 -2.83
N PRO A 38 7.79 2.79 -2.74
CA PRO A 38 7.57 2.05 -1.50
C PRO A 38 8.42 2.66 -0.38
N CYS A 39 7.77 3.03 0.72
CA CYS A 39 8.47 3.50 1.91
C CYS A 39 9.25 2.36 2.56
N PRO A 40 10.41 2.64 3.17
CA PRO A 40 11.14 1.62 3.89
C PRO A 40 10.28 1.06 5.02
N HIS A 41 10.32 -0.26 5.18
CA HIS A 41 9.73 -0.96 6.32
C HIS A 41 10.87 -1.40 7.23
N PRO A 42 11.17 -0.65 8.32
CA PRO A 42 12.19 -1.03 9.27
C PRO A 42 11.87 -2.43 9.82
N PRO A 43 12.86 -3.31 9.99
CA PRO A 43 12.59 -4.65 10.50
C PRO A 43 11.96 -4.57 11.88
N ASP A 44 10.95 -5.41 12.12
CA ASP A 44 10.38 -5.58 13.45
C ASP A 44 11.49 -5.99 14.41
N MET A 45 11.72 -5.17 15.43
CA MET A 45 12.69 -5.48 16.47
C MET A 45 11.92 -6.03 17.67
N THR A 46 12.01 -7.33 17.89
CA THR A 46 11.42 -7.93 19.10
C THR A 46 12.20 -7.44 20.33
N ALA A 47 11.54 -7.44 21.50
CA ALA A 47 12.19 -7.10 22.76
C ALA A 47 13.44 -7.99 23.02
N ASP A 48 13.36 -9.26 22.63
CA ASP A 48 14.47 -10.22 22.72
C ASP A 48 15.62 -9.89 21.79
N GLN A 49 15.35 -9.48 20.54
CA GLN A 49 16.39 -9.05 19.61
C GLN A 49 17.08 -7.79 20.12
N LEU A 50 16.33 -6.84 20.68
CA LEU A 50 16.90 -5.64 21.28
C LEU A 50 17.77 -5.95 22.50
N ALA A 51 17.37 -6.92 23.33
CA ALA A 51 18.14 -7.37 24.48
C ALA A 51 19.40 -8.18 24.09
N THR A 52 19.31 -8.97 23.01
CA THR A 52 20.40 -9.84 22.56
C THR A 52 21.47 -9.08 21.78
N MET A 53 21.10 -8.13 20.92
CA MET A 53 22.04 -7.34 20.12
C MET A 53 22.89 -6.35 20.93
N ALA A 54 22.44 -6.01 22.13
CA ALA A 54 23.02 -4.95 22.95
C ALA A 54 23.96 -5.42 24.06
N GLY A 55 24.06 -6.74 24.29
CA GLY A 55 24.71 -7.28 25.49
C GLY A 55 23.82 -7.13 26.72
N ARG A 56 23.82 -8.15 27.57
CA ARG A 56 23.03 -8.17 28.81
C ARG A 56 23.80 -7.44 29.91
N VAL A 57 23.12 -6.56 30.65
CA VAL A 57 23.66 -5.94 31.86
C VAL A 57 23.81 -7.02 32.94
N ASP A 58 24.99 -7.13 33.53
CA ASP A 58 25.26 -8.03 34.65
C ASP A 58 24.81 -7.38 35.95
N GLY A 59 23.79 -7.96 36.58
CA GLY A 59 23.25 -7.50 37.86
C GLY A 59 24.16 -7.78 39.07
N ASN A 60 25.22 -8.58 38.91
CA ASN A 60 26.19 -8.86 39.96
C ASN A 60 27.41 -7.93 39.92
N ALA A 61 27.62 -7.21 38.81
CA ALA A 61 28.70 -6.25 38.65
C ALA A 61 28.24 -4.82 38.98
N PRO A 62 29.15 -3.91 39.37
CA PRO A 62 28.83 -2.49 39.50
C PRO A 62 28.20 -1.95 38.21
N PHE A 63 27.17 -1.12 38.35
CA PHE A 63 26.43 -0.56 37.21
C PHE A 63 27.33 0.31 36.31
N ASP A 64 28.26 1.04 36.91
CA ASP A 64 29.25 1.91 36.28
C ASP A 64 30.58 1.21 35.97
N GLY A 65 30.68 -0.09 36.25
CA GLY A 65 31.81 -0.91 35.83
C GLY A 65 31.90 -0.95 34.30
N GLN A 66 33.12 -1.00 33.75
CA GLN A 66 33.32 -0.91 32.29
C GLN A 66 32.45 -1.90 31.50
N GLY A 67 32.31 -3.15 31.94
CA GLY A 67 31.48 -4.13 31.24
C GLY A 67 30.01 -3.73 31.11
N ASN A 68 29.40 -3.14 32.16
CA ASN A 68 28.02 -2.69 32.12
C ASN A 68 27.85 -1.39 31.31
N VAL A 69 28.83 -0.47 31.40
CA VAL A 69 28.85 0.77 30.59
C VAL A 69 28.96 0.44 29.09
N ASP A 70 29.80 -0.52 28.72
CA ASP A 70 29.97 -0.96 27.34
C ASP A 70 28.68 -1.58 26.78
N ALA A 71 28.02 -2.45 27.57
CA ALA A 71 26.73 -3.04 27.20
C ALA A 71 25.63 -1.97 27.01
N LEU A 72 25.53 -1.01 27.93
CA LEU A 72 24.56 0.08 27.82
C LEU A 72 24.85 0.99 26.62
N THR A 73 26.11 1.25 26.33
CA THR A 73 26.53 2.06 25.17
C THR A 73 26.17 1.36 23.85
N ALA A 74 26.44 0.06 23.75
CA ALA A 74 26.04 -0.76 22.61
C ALA A 74 24.51 -0.75 22.43
N ARG A 75 23.76 -0.91 23.54
CA ARG A 75 22.30 -0.81 23.54
C ARG A 75 21.79 0.51 23.01
N HIS A 76 22.35 1.61 23.52
CA HIS A 76 21.97 2.94 23.09
C HIS A 76 22.16 3.13 21.59
N GLN A 77 23.27 2.63 21.03
CA GLN A 77 23.57 2.75 19.61
C GLN A 77 22.59 1.95 18.73
N VAL A 78 22.19 0.75 19.15
CA VAL A 78 21.18 -0.06 18.43
C VAL A 78 19.82 0.65 18.44
N ILE A 79 19.36 1.11 19.61
CA ILE A 79 18.09 1.83 19.76
C ILE A 79 18.08 3.08 18.88
N ARG A 80 19.14 3.90 18.96
CA ARG A 80 19.25 5.14 18.19
C ARG A 80 19.22 4.89 16.69
N THR A 81 19.83 3.80 16.22
CA THR A 81 19.82 3.43 14.81
C THR A 81 18.42 3.01 14.37
N HIS A 82 17.73 2.21 15.18
CA HIS A 82 16.37 1.78 14.88
C HIS A 82 15.38 2.96 14.84
N VAL A 83 15.47 3.89 15.80
CA VAL A 83 14.65 5.12 15.81
C VAL A 83 14.83 5.92 14.52
N LYS A 84 16.07 6.08 14.03
CA LYS A 84 16.33 6.78 12.77
C LYS A 84 15.65 6.11 11.56
N LEU A 85 15.59 4.78 11.54
CA LEU A 85 14.89 4.04 10.48
C LEU A 85 13.39 4.27 10.54
N LEU A 86 12.80 4.25 11.74
CA LEU A 86 11.39 4.56 11.95
C LEU A 86 11.03 6.00 11.53
N GLU A 87 11.84 6.98 11.96
CA GLU A 87 11.65 8.38 11.54
C GLU A 87 11.77 8.56 10.03
N ALA A 88 12.68 7.85 9.36
CA ALA A 88 12.80 7.87 7.91
C ALA A 88 11.57 7.29 7.21
N ALA A 89 11.00 6.21 7.74
CA ALA A 89 9.75 5.63 7.24
C ALA A 89 8.58 6.62 7.41
N LEU A 90 8.42 7.24 8.58
CA LEU A 90 7.38 8.23 8.83
C LEU A 90 7.46 9.42 7.87
N ARG A 91 8.67 10.00 7.68
CA ARG A 91 8.87 11.08 6.71
C ARG A 91 8.48 10.70 5.29
N CYS A 92 8.72 9.46 4.88
CA CYS A 92 8.31 8.98 3.57
C CYS A 92 6.78 8.94 3.43
N TYR A 93 6.07 8.43 4.46
CA TYR A 93 4.61 8.41 4.44
C TYR A 93 4.01 9.82 4.47
N ASP A 94 4.59 10.75 5.24
CA ASP A 94 4.15 12.15 5.26
C ASP A 94 4.27 12.81 3.87
N GLN A 95 5.38 12.56 3.16
CA GLN A 95 5.59 13.06 1.80
C GLN A 95 4.58 12.48 0.81
N GLN A 96 4.26 11.19 0.92
CA GLN A 96 3.24 10.56 0.09
C GLN A 96 1.85 11.13 0.36
N ALA A 97 1.51 11.38 1.62
CA ALA A 97 0.24 11.98 2.00
C ALA A 97 0.11 13.41 1.44
N GLN A 98 1.17 14.21 1.55
CA GLN A 98 1.21 15.58 1.01
C GLN A 98 1.11 15.60 -0.52
N ALA A 99 1.79 14.68 -1.21
CA ALA A 99 1.69 14.55 -2.66
C ALA A 99 0.26 14.22 -3.12
N GLY A 100 -0.41 13.28 -2.43
CA GLY A 100 -1.80 12.94 -2.72
C GLY A 100 -2.77 14.11 -2.54
N GLN A 101 -2.55 14.97 -1.54
CA GLN A 101 -3.36 16.16 -1.31
C GLN A 101 -3.13 17.26 -2.36
N ALA A 102 -1.91 17.41 -2.85
CA ALA A 102 -1.59 18.39 -3.89
C ALA A 102 -2.25 18.04 -5.24
N ASP A 103 -2.34 16.75 -5.56
CA ASP A 103 -2.96 16.28 -6.80
C ASP A 103 -4.50 16.44 -6.81
N GLU A 104 -5.15 16.44 -5.63
CA GLU A 104 -6.61 16.69 -5.51
C GLU A 104 -6.99 18.17 -5.72
N GLY A 105 -6.07 19.11 -5.46
CA GLY A 105 -6.31 20.55 -5.61
C GLY A 105 -6.15 21.11 -7.03
N GLY A 106 -5.64 20.32 -7.98
CA GLY A 106 -5.39 20.75 -9.37
C GLY A 106 -6.47 20.37 -10.39
N ALA A 107 -7.54 19.69 -9.96
CA ALA A 107 -8.57 19.17 -10.86
C ALA A 107 -9.70 20.17 -11.19
N ASP A 108 -9.68 21.39 -10.64
CA ASP A 108 -10.79 22.36 -10.74
C ASP A 108 -10.50 23.59 -11.65
N GLU A 109 -9.45 23.54 -12.49
CA GLU A 109 -9.10 24.64 -13.41
C GLU A 109 -8.99 24.22 -14.89
N ARG A 110 -9.91 23.43 -15.43
CA ARG A 110 -10.00 23.27 -16.91
C ARG A 110 -11.37 23.01 -17.50
#